data_AF-A0A0G1W586-F1
#
_entry.id   AF-A0A0G1W586-F1
#
_cell.length_a   1.000
_cell.length_b   1.000
_cell.length_c   1.000
_cell.angle_alpha   90.00
_cell.angle_beta   90.00
_cell.angle_gamma   90.00
#
_symmetry.space_group_name_H-M   'P 1'
#
loop_
_entity.id
_entity.type
_entity.pdbx_description
1 polymer ?
#
loop_
_entity_poly.entity_id
_entity_poly.type
_entity_poly.pdbx_seq_one_letter_code
_entity_poly.pdbx_strand_id
1 'polypeptide(L)' 'MELISYAGFLSGEEKIPYLKAANRKFDTLRILLMILWEIKSLDNKRYIALSLPLDEVGKMLGGWIGQTIKQNSLAKAREK' A
#
# COMPACT_ATOMS: atom_id res chain seq x y z
N MET A 1 -13.63 -2.12 7.40
CA MET A 1 -14.14 -1.01 6.54
C MET A 1 -14.09 0.36 7.24
N GLU A 2 -13.64 0.46 8.50
CA GLU A 2 -13.72 1.71 9.26
C GLU A 2 -12.52 2.64 9.06
N LEU A 3 -11.32 2.09 8.87
CA LEU A 3 -10.08 2.87 8.71
C LEU A 3 -9.99 3.64 7.39
N ILE A 4 -10.63 3.13 6.33
CA ILE A 4 -10.64 3.75 4.99
C ILE A 4 -11.54 5.00 5.00
N SER A 5 -12.69 4.93 5.67
CA SER A 5 -13.58 6.08 5.87
C SER A 5 -12.93 7.16 6.74
N TYR A 6 -12.16 6.77 7.76
CA TYR A 6 -11.42 7.69 8.63
C TYR A 6 -10.29 8.42 7.87
N ALA A 7 -9.57 7.70 7.01
CA ALA A 7 -8.56 8.30 6.14
C ALA A 7 -9.18 9.21 5.06
N GLY A 8 -10.43 9.01 4.65
CA GLY A 8 -11.15 9.95 3.80
C GLY A 8 -11.32 11.33 4.42
N PHE A 9 -11.48 11.39 5.76
CA PHE A 9 -11.74 12.62 6.51
C PHE A 9 -10.49 13.35 7.04
N LEU A 10 -9.34 12.69 7.17
CA LEU A 10 -8.11 13.31 7.66
C LEU A 10 -7.31 13.98 6.53
N SER A 11 -7.16 15.30 6.62
CA SER A 11 -6.40 16.13 5.67
C SER A 11 -4.98 16.35 6.21
N GLY A 12 -3.96 15.94 5.44
CA GLY A 12 -2.56 16.28 5.71
C GLY A 12 -1.68 15.16 6.29
N GLU A 13 -0.76 15.55 7.18
CA GLU A 13 0.43 14.82 7.67
C GLU A 13 0.15 13.43 8.29
N GLU A 14 -1.07 13.20 8.79
CA GLU A 14 -1.45 11.94 9.43
C GLU A 14 -1.77 10.81 8.46
N LYS A 15 -2.00 11.08 7.17
CA LYS A 15 -2.25 10.00 6.18
C LYS A 15 -1.05 9.09 5.95
N ILE A 16 0.16 9.62 6.10
CA ILE A 16 1.41 8.90 5.82
C ILE A 16 1.60 7.69 6.75
N PRO A 17 1.47 7.78 8.09
CA PRO A 17 1.58 6.61 8.95
C PRO A 17 0.51 5.54 8.68
N TYR A 18 -0.72 5.93 8.32
CA TYR A 18 -1.77 4.96 7.94
C TYR A 18 -1.47 4.27 6.60
N LEU A 19 -0.98 5.00 5.59
CA LEU A 19 -0.55 4.42 4.31
C LEU A 19 0.67 3.50 4.50
N LYS A 20 1.63 3.88 5.36
CA LYS A 20 2.77 3.01 5.72
C LYS A 20 2.31 1.75 6.47
N ALA A 21 1.31 1.86 7.36
CA ALA A 21 0.74 0.72 8.07
C ALA A 21 0.00 -0.23 7.11
N ALA A 22 -0.77 0.32 6.17
CA ALA A 22 -1.40 -0.45 5.09
C ALA A 22 -0.34 -1.15 4.21
N ASN A 23 0.74 -0.44 3.86
CA ASN A 23 1.84 -1.00 3.08
C ASN A 23 2.54 -2.16 3.81
N ARG A 24 2.75 -2.07 5.14
CA ARG A 24 3.29 -3.19 5.93
C ARG A 24 2.40 -4.43 5.91
N LYS A 25 1.08 -4.25 6.04
CA LYS A 25 0.11 -5.36 5.94
C LYS A 25 0.13 -5.97 4.54
N PHE A 26 0.21 -5.13 3.52
CA PHE A 26 0.29 -5.55 2.13
C PHE A 26 1.58 -6.33 1.82
N ASP A 27 2.72 -5.86 2.31
CA ASP A 27 4.02 -6.52 2.17
C ASP A 27 4.03 -7.91 2.83
N THR A 28 3.45 -8.01 4.03
CA THR A 28 3.27 -9.30 4.72
C THR A 28 2.43 -10.27 3.88
N LEU A 29 1.35 -9.79 3.25
CA LEU A 29 0.49 -10.61 2.39
C LEU A 29 1.27 -11.14 1.16
N ARG A 30 2.11 -10.29 0.57
CA ARG A 30 2.97 -10.66 -0.57
C ARG A 30 3.98 -11.74 -0.18
N ILE A 31 4.61 -11.61 0.99
CA ILE A 31 5.56 -12.60 1.51
C ILE A 31 4.85 -13.94 1.79
N LEU A 32 3.68 -13.92 2.43
CA LEU A 32 2.90 -15.14 2.67
C LEU A 32 2.52 -15.84 1.35
N LEU A 33 2.09 -15.07 0.34
CA LEU A 33 1.78 -15.60 -0.99
C LEU A 33 3.02 -16.23 -1.66
N MET A 34 4.18 -15.62 -1.50
CA MET A 34 5.46 -16.14 -2.00
C MET A 34 5.86 -17.43 -1.31
N ILE A 35 5.70 -17.52 0.02
CA ILE A 35 5.95 -18.74 0.80
C ILE A 35 5.00 -19.87 0.36
N LEU A 36 3.70 -19.58 0.20
CA LEU A 36 2.70 -20.55 -0.29
C LEU A 36 3.05 -21.12 -1.67
N TRP A 37 3.63 -20.29 -2.53
CA TRP A 37 4.15 -20.70 -3.82
C TRP A 37 5.43 -21.54 -3.70
N GLU A 38 6.36 -21.13 -2.84
CA GLU A 38 7.64 -21.82 -2.64
C GLU A 38 7.48 -23.23 -2.06
N ILE A 39 6.51 -23.42 -1.15
CA ILE A 39 6.15 -24.76 -0.65
C ILE A 39 5.36 -25.61 -1.66
N LYS A 40 5.19 -25.13 -2.90
CA LYS A 40 4.37 -25.73 -3.97
C LYS A 40 2.92 -26.01 -3.58
N SER A 41 2.41 -25.36 -2.54
CA SER A 41 1.00 -25.44 -2.14
C SER A 41 0.10 -24.68 -3.13
N LEU A 42 0.69 -23.72 -3.85
CA LEU A 42 0.03 -22.92 -4.87
C LEU A 42 0.62 -23.18 -6.27
N ASP A 43 -0.23 -23.54 -7.22
CA ASP A 43 0.17 -23.68 -8.63
C ASP A 43 0.54 -22.31 -9.24
N ASN A 44 1.48 -22.30 -10.18
CA ASN A 44 1.94 -21.09 -10.89
C ASN A 44 0.77 -20.27 -11.44
N LYS A 45 -0.26 -20.91 -12.00
CA LYS A 45 -1.43 -20.20 -12.55
C LYS A 45 -2.19 -19.44 -11.47
N ARG A 46 -2.34 -20.04 -10.29
CA ARG A 46 -3.03 -19.42 -9.14
C ARG A 46 -2.18 -18.31 -8.53
N TYR A 47 -0.86 -18.51 -8.48
CA TYR A 47 0.08 -17.49 -7.99
C TYR A 47 0.09 -16.26 -8.90
N ILE A 48 0.10 -16.45 -10.22
CA ILE A 48 0.04 -15.36 -11.20
C ILE A 48 -1.30 -14.61 -11.08
N ALA A 49 -2.42 -15.34 -10.96
CA ALA A 49 -3.75 -14.73 -10.80
C ALA A 49 -3.89 -13.89 -9.53
N LEU A 50 -3.19 -14.24 -8.44
CA LEU A 50 -3.19 -13.49 -7.18
C LEU A 50 -2.11 -12.40 -7.12
N SER A 51 -0.97 -12.60 -7.78
CA SER A 51 0.14 -11.64 -7.77
C SER A 51 -0.09 -10.44 -8.67
N LEU A 52 -0.82 -10.58 -9.80
CA LEU A 52 -1.22 -9.47 -10.66
C LEU A 52 -1.97 -8.35 -9.90
N PRO A 53 -3.12 -8.63 -9.25
CA PRO A 53 -3.85 -7.59 -8.53
C PRO A 53 -3.07 -7.08 -7.31
N LEU A 54 -2.24 -7.93 -6.69
CA LEU A 54 -1.31 -7.47 -5.66
C LEU A 54 -0.33 -6.42 -6.23
N ASP A 55 0.31 -6.67 -7.36
CA ASP A 55 1.26 -5.73 -7.94
C ASP A 55 0.61 -4.38 -8.27
N GLU A 56 -0.63 -4.39 -8.78
CA GLU A 56 -1.41 -3.18 -8.99
C GLU A 56 -1.69 -2.42 -7.68
N VAL A 57 -2.12 -3.12 -6.63
CA VAL A 57 -2.34 -2.51 -5.30
C VAL A 57 -1.04 -1.92 -4.75
N GLY A 58 0.09 -2.60 -4.92
CA GLY A 58 1.42 -2.10 -4.52
C GLY A 58 1.81 -0.82 -5.27
N LYS A 59 1.57 -0.76 -6.58
CA LYS A 59 1.78 0.45 -7.39
C LYS A 59 0.89 1.60 -6.96
N MET A 60 -0.39 1.33 -6.69
CA MET A 60 -1.34 2.35 -6.20
C MET A 60 -0.91 2.88 -4.83
N LEU A 61 -0.55 2.00 -3.89
CA LEU A 61 -0.05 2.38 -2.56
C LEU A 61 1.23 3.20 -2.65
N GLY A 62 2.20 2.77 -3.46
CA GLY A 62 3.44 3.52 -3.71
C GLY A 62 3.20 4.89 -4.33
N GLY A 63 2.30 4.96 -5.32
CA GLY A 63 1.88 6.22 -5.95
C GLY A 63 1.19 7.18 -4.98
N TRP A 64 0.31 6.68 -4.12
CA TRP A 64 -0.38 7.49 -3.10
C TRP A 64 0.57 7.97 -2.01
N ILE A 65 1.50 7.14 -1.55
CA ILE A 65 2.55 7.54 -0.61
C ILE A 65 3.42 8.65 -1.24
N GLY A 66 3.87 8.45 -2.48
CA GLY A 66 4.68 9.45 -3.20
C GLY A 66 3.95 10.78 -3.41
N GLN A 67 2.68 10.73 -3.81
CA GLN A 67 1.84 11.92 -3.95
C GLN A 67 1.61 12.64 -2.61
N THR A 68 1.35 11.89 -1.54
CA THR A 68 1.14 12.47 -0.19
C THR A 68 2.41 13.12 0.34
N ILE A 69 3.58 12.49 0.15
CA ILE A 69 4.88 13.08 0.51
C ILE A 69 5.13 14.36 -0.29
N LYS A 70 4.85 14.35 -1.60
CA LYS A 70 5.02 15.51 -2.47
C LYS A 70 4.09 16.67 -2.08
N GLN A 71 2.82 16.40 -1.83
CA GLN A 71 1.86 17.41 -1.36
C GLN A 71 2.27 18.01 -0.01
N ASN A 72 2.75 17.18 0.92
CA ASN A 72 3.24 17.64 2.21
C ASN A 72 4.51 18.51 2.08
N SER A 73 5.46 18.11 1.21
CA SER A 73 6.65 18.92 0.92
C SER A 73 6.33 20.29 0.29
N LEU A 74 5.26 20.38 -0.50
CA LEU A 74 4.79 21.62 -1.12
C LEU A 74 4.02 22.51 -0.13
N ALA A 75 3.27 21.91 0.80
CA ALA A 75 2.62 22.64 1.89
C ALA A 75 3.66 23.30 2.81
N LYS A 76 4.72 22.56 3.18
CA LYS A 76 5.81 23.06 4.02
C LYS A 76 6.67 24.15 3.35
N ALA A 77 6.69 24.20 2.02
CA ALA A 77 7.39 25.23 1.24
C ALA A 77 6.57 26.52 1.04
N ARG A 78 5.25 26.48 1.24
CA ARG A 78 4.37 27.66 1.18
C ARG A 78 4.24 28.39 2.53
N GLU A 79 4.75 27.80 3.60
CA GLU A 79 4.72 28.34 4.97
C GLU A 79 6.04 29.03 5.37
N LYS A 80 7.00 29.14 4.44
CA LYS A 80 8.23 29.94 4.55
C LYS A 80 8.17 31.13 3.61
#